data_AF-A0A5K0ZVG1-F1
#
_entry.id   AF-A0A5K0ZVG1-F1
#
_cell.length_a   1.000
_cell.length_b   1.000
_cell.length_c   1.000
_cell.angle_alpha   90.00
_cell.angle_beta   90.00
_cell.angle_gamma   90.00
#
_symmetry.space_group_name_H-M   'P 1'
#
loop_
_entity.id
_entity.type
_entity.pdbx_description
1 polymer ?
#
loop_
_entity_poly.entity_id
_entity_poly.type
_entity_poly.pdbx_seq_one_letter_code
_entity_poly.pdbx_strand_id
1 'polypeptide(L)' 'GSKPWRYTGKEANMDREDIKMLVQKWWDIFNDKSLDFKEEDPVMVGESLPRAALMADMPEPAMNFIPAPSAA' A
#
# COMPACT_ATOMS: atom_id res chain seq x y z
N GLY A 1 -6.03 -2.46 16.76
CA GLY A 1 -6.72 -3.39 15.85
C GLY A 1 -5.87 -4.62 15.68
N SER A 2 -6.43 -5.80 15.95
CA SER A 2 -5.74 -7.08 15.85
C SER A 2 -5.32 -7.31 14.39
N LYS A 3 -4.03 -7.09 14.12
CA LYS A 3 -3.43 -7.31 12.80
C LYS A 3 -3.58 -8.80 12.44
N PRO A 4 -4.07 -9.18 11.24
CA PRO A 4 -4.29 -10.58 10.88
C PRO A 4 -3.02 -11.45 10.99
N TRP A 5 -1.86 -10.88 10.64
CA TRP A 5 -0.55 -11.54 10.76
C TRP A 5 -0.01 -11.67 12.19
N ARG A 6 -0.76 -11.20 13.20
CA ARG A 6 -0.47 -11.37 14.63
C ARG A 6 -1.56 -12.18 15.34
N TYR A 7 -2.37 -12.92 14.60
CA TYR A 7 -3.41 -13.76 15.18
C TYR A 7 -2.82 -14.83 16.10
N THR A 8 -3.19 -14.81 17.38
CA THR A 8 -2.71 -15.75 18.42
C THR A 8 -3.80 -16.68 18.96
N GLY A 9 -5.07 -16.39 18.67
CA GLY A 9 -6.23 -17.08 19.25
C GLY A 9 -6.50 -16.80 20.73
N LYS A 10 -5.73 -15.92 21.39
CA LYS A 10 -5.79 -15.69 22.85
C LYS A 10 -6.48 -14.40 23.27
N GLU A 11 -6.60 -13.41 22.38
CA GLU A 11 -7.24 -12.14 22.69
C GLU A 11 -8.77 -12.25 22.66
N ALA A 12 -9.44 -11.32 23.33
CA ALA A 12 -10.89 -11.25 23.34
C ALA A 12 -11.45 -11.19 21.90
N ASN A 13 -12.51 -11.96 21.65
CA ASN A 13 -13.20 -12.08 20.36
C ASN A 13 -12.41 -12.79 19.24
N MET A 14 -11.22 -13.34 19.51
CA MET A 14 -10.50 -14.15 18.51
C MET A 14 -11.20 -15.49 18.21
N ASP A 15 -12.07 -15.94 19.10
CA ASP A 15 -12.89 -17.14 18.93
C ASP A 15 -14.08 -16.94 17.96
N ARG A 16 -14.41 -15.69 17.61
CA ARG A 16 -15.49 -15.38 16.67
C ARG A 16 -15.19 -15.92 15.27
N GLU A 17 -16.20 -16.55 14.67
CA GLU A 17 -16.08 -17.18 13.34
C GLU A 17 -15.75 -16.19 12.21
N ASP A 18 -16.31 -14.98 12.25
CA ASP A 18 -16.00 -13.95 11.26
C ASP A 18 -14.56 -13.46 11.35
N ILE A 19 -13.99 -13.44 12.56
CA ILE A 19 -12.57 -13.11 12.78
C ILE A 19 -11.68 -14.22 12.23
N LYS A 20 -11.99 -15.49 12.51
CA LYS A 20 -11.25 -16.63 11.94
C LYS A 20 -11.27 -16.62 10.41
N MET A 21 -12.44 -16.34 9.84
CA MET A 21 -12.61 -16.26 8.38
C MET A 21 -11.80 -15.11 7.77
N LEU A 22 -11.76 -13.94 8.43
CA LEU A 22 -10.95 -12.81 7.98
C LEU A 22 -9.46 -13.16 7.97
N VAL A 23 -8.96 -13.76 9.05
CA VAL A 23 -7.56 -14.18 9.17
C VAL A 23 -7.22 -15.22 8.11
N GLN A 24 -8.12 -16.19 7.86
CA GLN A 24 -7.94 -17.19 6.83
C GLN A 24 -7.83 -16.57 5.43
N LYS A 25 -8.80 -15.73 5.03
CA LYS A 25 -8.77 -15.06 3.71
C LYS A 25 -7.52 -14.19 3.53
N TRP A 26 -7.07 -13.55 4.60
CA TRP A 26 -5.83 -12.76 4.56
C TRP A 26 -4.61 -13.64 4.25
N TRP A 27 -4.50 -14.80 4.89
CA TRP A 27 -3.42 -15.77 4.61
C TRP A 27 -3.53 -16.37 3.22
N ASP A 28 -4.75 -16.64 2.73
CA ASP A 28 -4.96 -17.16 1.37
C ASP A 28 -4.41 -16.16 0.34
N ILE A 29 -4.69 -14.86 0.51
CA ILE A 29 -4.17 -13.80 -0.36
C ILE A 29 -2.65 -13.64 -0.21
N PHE A 30 -2.13 -13.63 1.02
CA PHE A 30 -0.69 -13.44 1.26
C PHE A 30 0.16 -14.58 0.68
N ASN A 31 -0.36 -15.81 0.71
CA ASN A 31 0.34 -16.99 0.17
C ASN A 31 0.09 -17.20 -1.33
N ASP A 32 -0.76 -16.38 -1.95
CA ASP A 32 -1.05 -16.46 -3.37
C ASP A 32 0.13 -15.92 -4.20
N LYS A 33 0.97 -16.84 -4.67
CA LYS A 33 2.12 -16.55 -5.53
C LYS A 33 1.75 -15.94 -6.87
N SER A 34 0.48 -16.02 -7.30
CA SER A 34 0.04 -15.36 -8.53
C SER A 34 0.04 -13.83 -8.38
N LEU A 35 -0.07 -13.34 -7.15
CA LEU A 35 0.00 -11.92 -6.79
C LEU A 35 1.43 -11.44 -6.54
N ASP A 36 2.42 -12.35 -6.58
CA ASP A 36 3.83 -11.95 -6.52
C ASP A 36 4.12 -10.99 -7.67
N PHE A 37 4.75 -9.87 -7.34
CA PHE A 37 5.15 -8.89 -8.34
C PHE A 37 6.13 -9.54 -9.31
N LYS A 38 5.69 -9.74 -10.54
CA LYS A 38 6.54 -10.16 -11.64
C LYS A 38 7.06 -8.87 -12.26
N GLU A 39 8.36 -8.63 -12.11
CA GLU A 39 9.08 -7.78 -13.04
C GLU A 39 9.04 -8.50 -14.39
N GLU A 40 7.96 -8.33 -15.12
CA GLU A 40 7.93 -8.74 -16.52
C GLU A 40 9.02 -7.90 -17.20
N ASP A 41 9.93 -8.58 -17.91
CA ASP A 41 10.90 -7.94 -18.82
C ASP A 41 10.18 -6.81 -19.57
N PRO A 42 10.84 -5.69 -19.92
CA PRO A 42 10.19 -4.52 -20.51
C PRO A 42 9.66 -4.82 -21.93
N VAL A 43 8.61 -5.63 -22.04
CA VAL A 43 7.82 -5.83 -23.23
C VAL A 43 6.91 -4.62 -23.29
N MET A 44 7.43 -3.59 -23.95
CA MET A 44 6.71 -2.48 -24.57
C MET A 44 5.38 -2.19 -23.88
N VAL A 45 5.46 -1.46 -22.76
CA VAL A 45 4.30 -0.71 -22.30
C VAL A 45 3.93 0.22 -23.45
N GLY A 46 2.88 -0.15 -24.18
CA GLY A 46 2.12 0.80 -24.98
C GLY A 46 1.81 1.97 -24.06
N GLU A 47 2.57 3.04 -24.25
CA GLU A 47 2.36 4.36 -23.66
C GLU A 47 2.37 4.40 -22.12
N SER A 48 3.42 3.83 -21.52
CA SER A 48 4.02 4.53 -20.38
C SER A 48 4.66 5.77 -20.97
N LEU A 49 3.89 6.87 -21.03
CA LEU A 49 4.54 8.17 -21.06
C LEU A 49 5.58 8.15 -19.94
N PRO A 50 6.87 8.38 -20.25
CA PRO A 50 7.90 8.34 -19.22
C PRO A 50 7.39 9.19 -18.05
N ARG A 51 7.53 8.70 -16.82
CA ARG A 51 7.06 9.42 -15.62
C ARG A 51 7.46 10.92 -15.64
N ALA A 52 8.57 11.22 -16.29
CA ALA A 52 9.02 12.57 -16.64
C ALA A 52 8.05 13.38 -17.53
N ALA A 53 7.47 12.80 -18.58
CA ALA A 53 6.46 13.43 -19.45
C ALA A 53 5.14 13.71 -18.71
N LEU A 54 4.69 12.83 -17.80
CA LEU A 54 3.52 13.09 -16.94
C LEU A 54 3.78 14.24 -15.95
N MET A 55 5.02 14.38 -15.47
CA MET A 55 5.39 15.45 -14.54
C MET A 55 5.75 16.77 -15.24
N ALA A 56 6.12 16.75 -16.52
CA ALA A 56 6.51 17.92 -17.28
C ALA A 56 5.36 18.90 -17.56
N ASP A 57 4.12 18.40 -17.58
CA ASP A 57 2.92 19.21 -17.84
C ASP A 57 2.31 19.81 -16.55
N MET A 58 2.84 19.44 -15.38
CA MET A 58 2.38 19.97 -14.10
C MET A 58 3.10 21.30 -13.80
N PRO A 59 2.40 22.45 -13.74
CA PRO A 59 3.03 23.70 -13.36
C PRO A 59 3.57 23.58 -11.93
N GLU A 60 4.82 24.01 -11.72
CA GLU A 60 5.40 24.03 -10.37
C GLU A 60 4.47 24.83 -9.45
N PRO A 61 4.03 24.25 -8.32
CA PRO A 61 3.25 25.02 -7.37
C PRO A 61 4.13 26.15 -6.87
N ALA A 62 3.68 27.39 -7.04
CA ALA A 62 4.28 28.56 -6.39
C ALA A 62 4.10 28.42 -4.88
N MET A 63 5.04 27.70 -4.26
CA MET A 63 5.08 27.46 -2.83
C MET A 63 5.51 28.76 -2.15
N ASN A 64 4.53 29.58 -1.76
CA ASN A 64 4.77 30.72 -0.88
C ASN A 64 5.22 30.18 0.48
N PHE A 65 6.54 30.09 0.68
CA PHE A 65 7.14 29.65 1.92
C PHE A 65 6.90 30.69 3.02
N ILE A 66 6.05 30.35 3.97
CA ILE A 66 5.84 31.15 5.18
C ILE A 66 6.69 30.52 6.29
N PRO A 67 7.77 31.16 6.76
CA PRO A 67 8.57 30.63 7.85
C PRO A 67 7.74 30.56 9.13
N ALA A 68 7.85 29.45 9.86
CA ALA A 68 7.25 29.33 11.18
C ALA A 68 7.88 30.34 12.16
N PRO A 69 7.10 30.95 13.07
CA PRO A 69 7.68 31.81 14.10
C PRO A 69 8.63 31.01 14.99
N SER A 70 9.77 31.60 15.32
CA SER A 70 10.78 31.00 16.18
C SER A 70 10.23 30.88 17.61
N ALA A 71 10.34 29.69 18.20
CA ALA A 71 9.95 29.47 19.59
C ALA A 71 10.96 30.13 20.55
N ALA A 72 10.45 30.82 21.57
CA ALA A 72 11.23 31.45 22.65
C ALA A 72 11.15 30.62 23.94
#